data_AF-A0AAD1T4K1-F1
#
_entry.id   AF-A0AAD1T4K1-F1
#
_cell.length_a   1.000
_cell.length_b   1.000
_cell.length_c   1.000
_cell.angle_alpha   90.00
_cell.angle_beta   90.00
_cell.angle_gamma   90.00
#
_symmetry.space_group_name_H-M   'P 1'
#
loop_
_entity.id
_entity.type
_entity.pdbx_description
1 polymer ?
#
loop_
_entity_poly.entity_id
_entity_poly.type
_entity_poly.pdbx_seq_one_letter_code
_entity_poly.pdbx_strand_id
1 'polypeptide(L)'
;MASSLTVVGALWALLSFLSAAISCTSFFMPYWLFGSQMGKPVSFSTFRRCTYPAHTEEKSLVMVEECGRYASFSAIPSLSWQISTLVTGIGCALLLLVSLSAVLGCCIGDLISRMTGRLQGGVQFVAGLLISSGCALYPLGWNSPEIQQACGNASSQFQLGNK
;
A
#
# COMPACT_ATOMS: atom_id res chain seq x y z
N MET A 1 18.26 -18.91 -26.25
CA MET A 1 17.97 -17.52 -25.85
C MET A 1 19.14 -17.05 -25.00
N ALA A 2 20.07 -16.28 -25.57
CA ALA A 2 21.16 -15.70 -24.80
C ALA A 2 20.68 -14.34 -24.28
N SER A 3 20.69 -14.16 -22.97
CA SER A 3 20.35 -12.88 -22.35
C SER A 3 21.48 -11.89 -22.61
N SER A 4 21.18 -10.68 -23.12
CA SER A 4 22.17 -9.61 -23.32
C SER A 4 22.55 -8.90 -22.00
N LEU A 5 21.99 -9.33 -20.88
CA LEU A 5 22.08 -8.67 -19.59
C LEU A 5 23.32 -9.13 -18.80
N THR A 6 24.04 -8.18 -18.20
CA THR A 6 25.13 -8.50 -17.28
C THR A 6 24.60 -9.12 -15.99
N VAL A 7 25.47 -9.77 -15.20
CA VAL A 7 25.11 -10.30 -13.86
C VAL A 7 24.49 -9.20 -12.98
N VAL A 8 25.02 -7.98 -13.04
CA VAL A 8 24.48 -6.82 -12.32
C VAL A 8 23.06 -6.49 -12.76
N GLY A 9 22.79 -6.51 -14.06
CA GLY A 9 21.45 -6.28 -14.59
C GLY A 9 20.46 -7.39 -14.20
N ALA A 10 20.89 -8.65 -14.19
CA ALA A 10 20.06 -9.77 -13.74
C ALA A 10 19.71 -9.67 -12.25
N LEU A 11 20.69 -9.29 -11.41
CA LEU A 11 20.45 -9.02 -9.98
C LEU A 11 19.48 -7.83 -9.79
N TRP A 12 19.66 -6.76 -10.56
CA TRP A 12 18.75 -5.61 -10.52
C TRP A 12 17.33 -6.00 -10.92
N ALA A 13 17.15 -6.84 -11.94
CA ALA A 13 15.83 -7.34 -12.34
C ALA A 13 15.15 -8.17 -11.24
N LEU A 14 15.89 -9.08 -10.61
CA LEU A 14 15.40 -9.89 -9.49
C LEU A 14 15.00 -9.02 -8.29
N LEU A 15 15.84 -8.07 -7.89
CA LEU A 15 15.55 -7.15 -6.79
C LEU A 15 14.36 -6.24 -7.10
N SER A 16 14.23 -5.80 -8.35
CA SER A 16 13.09 -5.01 -8.81
C SER A 16 11.78 -5.81 -8.74
N PHE A 17 11.82 -7.10 -9.10
CA PHE A 17 10.68 -7.99 -8.95
C PHE A 17 10.29 -8.23 -7.50
N LEU A 18 11.25 -8.54 -6.63
CA LEU A 18 10.99 -8.76 -5.21
C LEU A 18 10.43 -7.49 -4.53
N SER A 19 11.00 -6.32 -4.85
CA SER A 19 10.51 -5.04 -4.30
C SER A 19 9.11 -4.70 -4.79
N ALA A 20 8.79 -4.94 -6.06
CA ALA A 20 7.44 -4.75 -6.59
C ALA A 20 6.43 -5.69 -5.90
N ALA A 21 6.77 -6.97 -5.75
CA ALA A 21 5.92 -7.96 -5.09
C ALA A 21 5.64 -7.58 -3.64
N ILE A 22 6.69 -7.29 -2.85
CA ILE A 22 6.54 -6.92 -1.44
C ILE A 22 5.72 -5.63 -1.29
N SER A 23 5.98 -4.62 -2.13
CA SER A 23 5.26 -3.34 -2.08
C SER A 23 3.77 -3.51 -2.41
N CYS A 24 3.45 -4.26 -3.47
CA CYS A 24 2.07 -4.56 -3.83
C CYS A 24 1.36 -5.37 -2.74
N THR A 25 1.99 -6.44 -2.24
CA THR A 25 1.42 -7.23 -1.14
C THR A 25 1.15 -6.35 0.08
N SER A 26 2.10 -5.50 0.47
CA SER A 26 1.95 -4.58 1.61
C SER A 26 0.82 -3.58 1.39
N PHE A 27 0.69 -3.03 0.18
CA PHE A 27 -0.39 -2.12 -0.19
C PHE A 27 -1.78 -2.78 -0.10
N PHE A 28 -1.92 -4.04 -0.56
CA PHE A 28 -3.18 -4.76 -0.48
C PHE A 28 -3.48 -5.34 0.91
N MET A 29 -2.46 -5.47 1.78
CA MET A 29 -2.64 -6.05 3.11
C MET A 29 -3.42 -5.10 4.03
N PRO A 30 -4.45 -5.58 4.74
CA PRO A 30 -5.27 -4.75 5.64
C PRO A 30 -4.65 -4.54 7.04
N TYR A 31 -3.33 -4.73 7.19
CA TYR A 31 -2.65 -4.83 8.48
C TYR A 31 -1.59 -3.73 8.68
N TRP A 32 -1.95 -2.48 8.41
CA TRP A 32 -1.05 -1.32 8.63
C TRP A 32 -1.17 -0.78 10.05
N LEU A 33 -2.37 -0.81 10.60
CA LEU A 33 -2.69 -0.33 11.94
C LEU A 33 -3.62 -1.34 12.62
N PHE A 34 -3.34 -1.65 13.89
CA PHE A 34 -4.20 -2.48 14.72
C PHE A 34 -4.86 -1.63 15.81
N GLY A 35 -6.10 -1.97 16.15
CA GLY A 35 -6.84 -1.35 17.25
C GLY A 35 -7.87 -2.33 17.81
N SER A 36 -8.71 -1.84 18.71
CA SER A 36 -9.84 -2.61 19.25
C SER A 36 -11.11 -1.77 19.28
N GLN A 37 -12.24 -2.38 18.90
CA GLN A 37 -13.55 -1.75 18.88
C GLN A 37 -14.57 -2.73 19.44
N MET A 38 -15.39 -2.33 20.42
CA MET A 38 -16.41 -3.21 21.02
C MET A 38 -15.88 -4.58 21.48
N GLY A 39 -14.66 -4.63 22.04
CA GLY A 39 -14.01 -5.87 22.49
C GLY A 39 -13.48 -6.78 21.38
N LYS A 40 -13.54 -6.35 20.11
CA LYS A 40 -13.03 -7.09 18.95
C LYS A 40 -11.78 -6.41 18.35
N PRO A 41 -10.79 -7.18 17.86
CA PRO A 41 -9.65 -6.62 17.17
C PRO A 41 -10.08 -6.06 15.81
N VAL A 42 -9.62 -4.86 15.48
CA VAL A 42 -9.83 -4.22 14.19
C VAL A 42 -8.49 -3.91 13.55
N SER A 43 -8.44 -3.96 12.21
CA SER A 43 -7.25 -3.57 11.48
C SER A 43 -7.58 -2.63 10.32
N PHE A 44 -6.68 -1.69 10.08
CA PHE A 44 -6.83 -0.68 9.05
C PHE A 44 -5.65 -0.72 8.08
N SER A 45 -5.96 -0.39 6.83
CA SER A 45 -5.03 -0.04 5.75
C SER A 45 -5.55 1.24 5.09
N THR A 46 -4.88 1.73 4.05
CA THR A 46 -5.24 3.02 3.43
C THR A 46 -6.62 2.98 2.76
N PHE A 47 -7.04 1.83 2.22
CA PHE A 47 -8.33 1.64 1.53
C PHE A 47 -9.11 0.38 1.92
N ARG A 48 -8.56 -0.44 2.83
CA ARG A 48 -9.20 -1.65 3.37
C ARG A 48 -9.29 -1.59 4.88
N ARG A 49 -10.28 -2.28 5.44
CA ARG A 49 -10.40 -2.53 6.88
C ARG A 49 -10.84 -3.97 7.14
N CYS A 50 -10.38 -4.54 8.24
CA CYS A 50 -10.93 -5.79 8.76
C CYS A 50 -11.64 -5.53 10.08
N THR A 51 -12.75 -6.24 10.26
CA THR A 51 -13.64 -6.12 11.41
C THR A 51 -14.31 -4.75 11.47
N TYR A 52 -15.60 -4.69 11.11
CA TYR A 52 -16.31 -3.41 11.00
C TYR A 52 -17.75 -3.45 11.53
N PRO A 53 -18.27 -2.29 12.00
CA PRO A 53 -19.66 -2.22 12.42
C PRO A 53 -20.57 -2.29 11.20
N ALA A 54 -21.56 -3.19 11.27
CA ALA A 54 -22.67 -3.28 10.33
C ALA A 54 -24.00 -3.29 11.09
N HIS A 55 -25.04 -2.74 10.47
CA HIS A 55 -26.39 -2.84 11.01
C HIS A 55 -27.02 -4.17 10.58
N THR A 56 -27.50 -4.94 11.54
CA THR A 56 -28.33 -6.13 11.30
C THR A 56 -29.78 -5.68 10.97
N GLU A 57 -30.60 -6.60 10.42
CA GLU A 57 -32.02 -6.34 10.13
C GLU A 57 -32.80 -5.81 11.36
N GLU A 58 -32.37 -6.18 12.57
CA GLU A 58 -32.93 -5.69 13.85
C GLU A 58 -32.40 -4.32 14.30
N LYS A 59 -31.67 -3.57 13.45
CA LYS A 59 -30.99 -2.30 13.75
C LYS A 59 -29.94 -2.35 14.88
N SER A 60 -29.60 -3.53 15.40
CA SER A 60 -28.48 -3.69 16.31
C SER A 60 -27.15 -3.49 15.56
N LEU A 61 -26.19 -2.81 16.22
CA LEU A 61 -24.83 -2.66 15.71
C LEU A 61 -24.02 -3.89 16.10
N VAL A 62 -23.61 -4.67 15.11
CA VAL A 62 -22.79 -5.87 15.31
C VAL A 62 -21.46 -5.68 14.59
N MET A 63 -20.38 -6.14 15.21
CA MET A 63 -19.06 -6.17 14.58
C MET A 63 -18.96 -7.41 13.68
N VAL A 64 -18.83 -7.18 12.38
CA VAL A 64 -18.63 -8.23 11.38
C VAL A 64 -17.14 -8.46 11.22
N GLU A 65 -16.64 -9.66 11.56
CA GLU A 65 -15.21 -10.03 11.51
C GLU A 65 -14.76 -10.43 10.10
N GLU A 66 -15.02 -9.54 9.13
CA GLU A 66 -14.64 -9.71 7.73
C GLU A 66 -13.70 -8.59 7.27
N CYS A 67 -12.93 -8.85 6.21
CA CYS A 67 -12.06 -7.87 5.57
C CYS A 67 -12.74 -7.30 4.32
N GLY A 68 -12.94 -5.99 4.29
CA GLY A 68 -13.64 -5.29 3.22
C GLY A 68 -12.89 -4.06 2.70
N ARG A 69 -13.33 -3.58 1.54
CA ARG A 69 -12.94 -2.27 0.99
C ARG A 69 -13.99 -1.23 1.36
N TYR A 70 -13.59 0.02 1.52
CA TYR A 70 -14.55 1.13 1.60
C TYR A 70 -15.42 1.19 0.32
N ALA A 71 -16.71 1.47 0.48
CA ALA A 71 -17.68 1.43 -0.63
C ALA A 71 -17.28 2.36 -1.79
N SER A 72 -16.79 3.56 -1.47
CA SER A 72 -16.31 4.55 -2.42
C SER A 72 -14.99 5.16 -1.94
N PHE A 73 -14.28 5.87 -2.82
CA PHE A 73 -13.03 6.55 -2.48
C PHE A 73 -13.25 7.65 -1.42
N SER A 74 -14.37 8.37 -1.51
CA SER A 74 -14.75 9.40 -0.54
C SER A 74 -15.15 8.83 0.83
N ALA A 75 -15.44 7.53 0.92
CA ALA A 75 -15.73 6.86 2.19
C ALA A 75 -14.47 6.49 2.99
N ILE A 76 -13.27 6.75 2.45
CA ILE A 76 -12.02 6.60 3.20
C ILE A 76 -11.95 7.69 4.30
N PRO A 77 -11.69 7.32 5.58
CA PRO A 77 -11.84 8.18 6.76
C PRO A 77 -11.13 9.55 6.75
N SER A 78 -10.03 9.67 6.01
CA SER A 78 -9.26 10.91 5.98
C SER A 78 -8.74 11.21 4.58
N LEU A 79 -8.60 12.50 4.27
CA LEU A 79 -7.96 12.96 3.04
C LEU A 79 -6.52 12.46 2.94
N SER A 80 -5.81 12.35 4.08
CA SER A 80 -4.45 11.82 4.09
C SER A 80 -4.39 10.37 3.62
N TRP A 81 -5.35 9.54 4.04
CA TRP A 81 -5.43 8.13 3.61
C TRP A 81 -5.89 7.99 2.15
N GLN A 82 -6.73 8.90 1.68
CA GLN A 82 -7.09 9.01 0.25
C GLN A 82 -5.84 9.29 -0.59
N ILE A 83 -5.06 10.32 -0.23
CA ILE A 83 -3.82 10.67 -0.93
C ILE A 83 -2.80 9.53 -0.80
N SER A 84 -2.60 8.97 0.41
CA SER A 84 -1.71 7.83 0.67
C SER A 84 -2.06 6.63 -0.21
N THR A 85 -3.35 6.32 -0.38
CA THR A 85 -3.82 5.26 -1.28
C THR A 85 -3.42 5.54 -2.73
N LEU A 86 -3.64 6.77 -3.22
CA LEU A 86 -3.32 7.15 -4.59
C LEU A 86 -1.82 7.09 -4.86
N VAL A 87 -1.00 7.73 -4.03
CA VAL A 87 0.45 7.79 -4.26
C VAL A 87 1.10 6.42 -4.13
N THR A 88 0.72 5.62 -3.12
CA THR A 88 1.23 4.25 -2.96
C THR A 88 0.77 3.35 -4.10
N GLY A 89 -0.48 3.47 -4.53
CA GLY A 89 -1.02 2.72 -5.66
C GLY A 89 -0.33 3.03 -6.98
N ILE A 90 -0.10 4.32 -7.29
CA ILE A 90 0.65 4.74 -8.48
C ILE A 90 2.09 4.25 -8.41
N GLY A 91 2.75 4.37 -7.25
CA GLY A 91 4.10 3.86 -7.05
C GLY A 91 4.19 2.35 -7.25
N CYS A 92 3.24 1.57 -6.74
CA CYS A 92 3.15 0.14 -6.98
C CYS A 92 2.97 -0.19 -8.48
N ALA A 93 2.10 0.52 -9.18
CA ALA A 93 1.90 0.33 -10.62
C ALA A 93 3.18 0.60 -11.42
N LEU A 94 3.90 1.67 -11.11
CA LEU A 94 5.18 1.99 -11.73
C LEU A 94 6.25 0.92 -11.43
N LEU A 95 6.34 0.43 -10.18
CA LEU A 95 7.26 -0.67 -9.83
C LEU A 95 6.94 -1.96 -10.59
N LEU A 96 5.66 -2.31 -10.74
CA LEU A 96 5.24 -3.48 -11.51
C LEU A 96 5.64 -3.35 -12.99
N LEU A 97 5.48 -2.17 -13.58
CA LEU A 97 5.90 -1.90 -14.97
C LEU A 97 7.42 -2.05 -15.13
N VAL A 98 8.21 -1.47 -14.21
CA VAL A 98 9.69 -1.59 -14.23
C VAL A 98 10.10 -3.06 -14.02
N SER A 99 9.52 -3.73 -13.04
CA SER A 99 9.80 -5.14 -12.74
C SER A 99 9.49 -6.05 -13.93
N LEU A 100 8.30 -5.93 -14.52
CA LEU A 100 7.90 -6.76 -15.65
C LEU A 100 8.84 -6.55 -16.85
N SER A 101 9.15 -5.30 -17.17
CA SER A 101 10.08 -4.99 -18.25
C SER A 101 11.52 -5.44 -17.96
N ALA A 102 11.96 -5.42 -16.70
CA ALA A 102 13.25 -5.96 -16.27
C ALA A 102 13.33 -7.49 -16.44
N VAL A 103 12.28 -8.22 -16.03
CA VAL A 103 12.18 -9.67 -16.19
C VAL A 103 12.10 -10.05 -17.67
N LEU A 104 11.31 -9.34 -18.48
CA LEU A 104 11.24 -9.56 -19.91
C LEU A 104 12.60 -9.33 -20.59
N GLY A 105 13.37 -8.34 -20.14
CA GLY A 105 14.73 -8.10 -20.62
C GLY A 105 15.73 -9.20 -20.26
N CYS A 106 15.43 -10.08 -19.30
CA CYS A 106 16.22 -11.29 -19.04
C CYS A 106 15.97 -12.37 -20.10
N CYS A 107 14.76 -12.42 -20.68
CA CYS A 107 14.35 -13.44 -21.65
C CYS A 107 14.51 -12.98 -23.11
N ILE A 108 14.37 -11.67 -23.35
CA ILE A 108 14.37 -11.03 -24.67
C ILE A 108 15.61 -10.12 -24.76
N GLY A 109 16.56 -10.50 -25.62
CA GLY A 109 17.73 -9.68 -25.93
C GLY A 109 17.34 -8.32 -26.52
N ASP A 110 18.20 -7.32 -26.33
CA ASP A 110 18.05 -5.94 -26.84
C ASP A 110 16.86 -5.12 -26.30
N LEU A 111 16.04 -5.69 -25.42
CA LEU A 111 14.94 -4.98 -24.77
C LEU A 111 15.46 -3.92 -23.77
N ILE A 112 16.56 -4.22 -23.08
CA ILE A 112 17.23 -3.30 -22.15
C ILE A 112 18.49 -2.75 -22.80
N SER A 113 18.37 -1.56 -23.38
CA SER A 113 19.50 -0.75 -23.84
C SER A 113 19.97 0.19 -22.71
N ARG A 114 21.12 0.86 -22.89
CA ARG A 114 21.63 1.85 -21.93
C ARG A 114 20.61 2.97 -21.65
N MET A 115 19.91 3.44 -22.68
CA MET A 115 18.91 4.51 -22.52
C MET A 115 17.68 4.00 -21.75
N THR A 116 17.15 2.83 -22.14
CA THR A 116 15.99 2.21 -21.50
C THR A 116 16.26 1.87 -20.04
N GLY A 117 17.45 1.34 -19.71
CA GLY A 117 17.85 1.05 -18.34
C GLY A 117 17.94 2.30 -17.46
N ARG A 118 18.43 3.43 -18.01
CA ARG A 118 18.43 4.72 -17.29
C ARG A 118 17.03 5.25 -17.05
N LEU A 119 16.14 5.13 -18.04
CA LEU A 119 14.73 5.50 -17.91
C LEU A 119 14.04 4.64 -16.85
N GLN A 120 14.21 3.32 -16.90
CA GLN A 120 13.66 2.39 -15.91
C GLN A 120 14.16 2.70 -14.49
N GLY A 121 15.45 2.97 -14.32
CA GLY A 121 16.00 3.39 -13.03
C GLY A 121 15.38 4.70 -12.52
N GLY A 122 15.15 5.67 -13.42
CA GLY A 122 14.46 6.91 -13.10
C GLY A 122 12.99 6.68 -12.67
N VAL A 123 12.26 5.85 -13.41
CA VAL A 123 10.87 5.47 -13.06
C VAL A 123 10.83 4.73 -11.73
N GLN A 124 11.77 3.81 -11.49
CA GLN A 124 11.88 3.08 -10.23
C GLN A 124 12.15 4.02 -9.05
N PHE A 125 13.00 5.02 -9.24
CA PHE A 125 13.28 6.04 -8.22
C PHE A 125 12.02 6.86 -7.89
N VAL A 126 11.30 7.35 -8.91
CA VAL A 126 10.03 8.08 -8.71
C VAL A 126 9.00 7.18 -8.01
N ALA A 127 8.89 5.92 -8.40
CA ALA A 127 7.99 4.96 -7.76
C ALA A 127 8.31 4.77 -6.26
N GLY A 128 9.60 4.68 -5.91
CA GLY A 128 10.06 4.62 -4.52
C GLY A 128 9.70 5.86 -3.72
N LEU A 129 9.83 7.06 -4.29
CA LEU A 129 9.41 8.31 -3.65
C LEU A 129 7.89 8.35 -3.39
N LEU A 130 7.08 7.90 -4.36
CA LEU A 130 5.63 7.85 -4.23
C LEU A 130 5.18 6.88 -3.12
N ILE A 131 5.76 5.67 -3.05
CA ILE A 131 5.47 4.71 -1.97
C ILE A 131 5.91 5.28 -0.62
N SER A 132 7.13 5.83 -0.54
CA SER A 132 7.67 6.40 0.69
C SER A 132 6.82 7.55 1.23
N SER A 133 6.36 8.44 0.34
CA SER A 133 5.45 9.52 0.72
C SER A 133 4.09 9.00 1.18
N GLY A 134 3.55 7.96 0.55
CA GLY A 134 2.33 7.29 1.00
C GLY A 134 2.44 6.75 2.43
N CYS A 135 3.56 6.10 2.75
CA CYS A 135 3.86 5.63 4.12
C CYS A 135 3.98 6.79 5.11
N ALA A 136 4.64 7.89 4.73
CA ALA A 136 4.79 9.08 5.58
C ALA A 136 3.47 9.82 5.82
N LEU A 137 2.55 9.80 4.84
CA LEU A 137 1.23 10.42 4.95
C LEU A 137 0.26 9.60 5.80
N TYR A 138 0.45 8.28 5.91
CA TYR A 138 -0.51 7.40 6.59
C TYR A 138 -0.79 7.82 8.05
N PRO A 139 0.21 8.15 8.90
CA PRO A 139 -0.04 8.55 10.28
C PRO A 139 -0.73 9.90 10.45
N LEU A 140 -0.76 10.75 9.42
CA LEU A 140 -1.51 12.01 9.46
C LEU A 140 -3.03 11.79 9.49
N GLY A 141 -3.50 10.60 9.15
CA GLY A 141 -4.93 10.23 9.21
C GLY A 141 -5.38 9.60 10.53
N TRP A 142 -4.48 9.46 11.52
CA TRP A 142 -4.80 8.83 12.81
C TRP A 142 -5.67 9.68 13.75
N ASN A 143 -5.92 10.93 13.38
CA ASN A 143 -6.85 11.83 14.06
C ASN A 143 -8.31 11.66 13.57
N SER A 144 -8.60 10.67 12.73
CA SER A 144 -9.96 10.40 12.29
C SER A 144 -10.82 9.80 13.41
N PRO A 145 -12.14 10.04 13.40
CA PRO A 145 -13.05 9.47 14.41
C PRO A 145 -12.96 7.94 14.49
N GLU A 146 -12.77 7.26 13.36
CA GLU A 146 -12.65 5.81 13.28
C GLU A 146 -11.42 5.29 14.04
N ILE A 147 -10.29 6.01 13.96
CA ILE A 147 -9.08 5.67 14.69
C ILE A 147 -9.19 6.05 16.16
N GLN A 148 -9.79 7.20 16.49
CA GLN A 148 -10.03 7.57 17.89
C GLN A 148 -10.93 6.55 18.60
N GLN A 149 -11.95 6.06 17.91
CA GLN A 149 -12.79 5.00 18.44
C GLN A 149 -12.05 3.66 18.54
N ALA A 150 -11.00 3.39 17.75
CA ALA A 150 -10.28 2.11 17.75
C ALA A 150 -9.03 2.09 18.65
N CYS A 151 -8.35 3.22 18.75
CA CYS A 151 -7.06 3.41 19.40
C CYS A 151 -7.11 4.42 20.55
N GLY A 152 -8.26 5.04 20.81
CA GLY A 152 -8.51 5.92 21.96
C GLY A 152 -8.70 7.38 21.57
N ASN A 153 -9.51 8.12 22.33
CA ASN A 153 -9.89 9.50 22.01
C ASN A 153 -8.70 10.48 21.94
N ALA A 154 -7.57 10.11 22.56
CA ALA A 154 -6.34 10.89 22.51
C ALA A 154 -5.52 10.67 21.22
N SER A 155 -5.99 9.82 20.27
CA SER A 155 -5.24 9.60 19.03
C SER A 155 -5.18 10.88 18.19
N SER A 156 -3.98 11.20 17.74
CA SER A 156 -3.67 12.38 16.95
C SER A 156 -2.67 12.04 15.84
N GLN A 157 -2.29 13.01 15.02
CA GLN A 157 -1.36 12.77 13.91
C GLN A 157 -0.01 12.28 14.43
N PHE A 158 0.48 11.15 13.90
CA PHE A 158 1.69 10.45 14.39
C PHE A 158 1.65 9.99 15.85
N GLN A 159 0.53 10.09 16.54
CA GLN A 159 0.37 9.60 17.91
C GLN A 159 -0.83 8.65 17.98
N LEU A 160 -0.54 7.36 18.06
CA LEU A 160 -1.56 6.40 18.48
C LEU A 160 -1.96 6.74 19.92
N GLY A 161 -3.25 6.88 20.15
CA GLY A 161 -3.78 7.02 21.50
C GLY A 161 -3.50 5.76 22.33
N ASN A 162 -3.61 5.89 23.64
CA ASN A 162 -3.68 4.74 24.52
C ASN A 162 -5.15 4.46 24.86
N LYS A 163 -5.55 3.20 24.71
CA LYS A 163 -6.81 2.66 25.21
C LYS A 163 -6.60 1.83 26.46
#